data_AF-A0AAD8PQ39-F1
#
_entry.id   AF-A0AAD8PQ39-F1
#
_cell.length_a   1.000
_cell.length_b   1.000
_cell.length_c   1.000
_cell.angle_alpha   90.00
_cell.angle_beta   90.00
_cell.angle_gamma   90.00
#
_symmetry.space_group_name_H-M   'P 1'
#
loop_
_entity.id
_entity.type
_entity.pdbx_description
1 polymer ?
#
loop_
_entity_poly.entity_id
_entity_poly.type
_entity_poly.pdbx_seq_one_letter_code
_entity_poly.pdbx_strand_id
1 'polypeptide(L)'
;MGSNSIPKYRIVVGSDEAGIGYKDAIKADFQKDPRVEFVEDVGSHETADKTAYPHRAAAAAKLVADGKADRALLICGTGLGMAIAANKVKGIRAVTAHDSFSVERSILSNDAQVLCMGERVIGLELARRLAKDWLGYVFDPTSQSAEKVHVIKTLEAAA
;
A
#
# COMPACT_ATOMS: atom_id res chain seq x y z
N MET A 1 -1.90 -10.92 30.05
CA MET A 1 -1.17 -11.64 28.98
C MET A 1 -2.01 -11.52 27.72
N GLY A 2 -1.94 -10.38 27.04
CA GLY A 2 -2.63 -10.21 25.75
C GLY A 2 -1.94 -11.10 24.73
N SER A 3 -2.72 -11.87 23.97
CA SER A 3 -2.18 -12.76 22.94
C SER A 3 -1.28 -11.96 22.01
N ASN A 4 0.01 -12.30 21.99
CA ASN A 4 1.04 -11.69 21.14
C ASN A 4 0.87 -12.22 19.69
N SER A 5 -0.35 -12.15 19.16
CA SER A 5 -0.71 -12.66 17.85
C SER A 5 -0.13 -11.73 16.80
N ILE A 6 0.80 -12.26 16.03
CA ILE A 6 1.38 -11.58 14.87
C ILE A 6 0.23 -11.21 13.91
N PRO A 7 0.15 -9.97 13.40
CA PRO A 7 -0.84 -9.59 12.41
C PRO A 7 -0.84 -10.57 11.22
N LYS A 8 -2.00 -10.83 10.64
CA LYS A 8 -2.17 -11.65 9.43
C LYS A 8 -2.80 -10.80 8.35
N TYR A 9 -1.95 -10.09 7.59
CA TYR A 9 -2.40 -9.18 6.55
C TYR A 9 -2.75 -9.92 5.26
N ARG A 10 -3.89 -9.55 4.69
CA ARG A 10 -4.30 -9.84 3.31
C ARG A 10 -3.87 -8.66 2.46
N ILE A 11 -2.93 -8.88 1.55
CA ILE A 11 -2.27 -7.79 0.82
C ILE A 11 -2.64 -7.86 -0.67
N VAL A 12 -2.94 -6.72 -1.26
CA VAL A 12 -3.01 -6.58 -2.71
C VAL A 12 -1.72 -5.97 -3.23
N VAL A 13 -1.18 -6.52 -4.32
CA VAL A 13 -0.09 -5.90 -5.07
C VAL A 13 -0.55 -5.52 -6.47
N GLY A 14 -0.03 -4.42 -7.00
CA GLY A 14 -0.33 -4.02 -8.37
C GLY A 14 0.72 -3.09 -8.96
N SER A 15 0.80 -3.05 -10.27
CA SER A 15 1.68 -2.16 -11.01
C SER A 15 1.15 -1.79 -12.39
N ASP A 16 1.69 -0.73 -12.98
CA ASP A 16 1.71 -0.60 -14.45
C ASP A 16 2.91 -1.39 -15.01
N GLU A 17 3.17 -1.28 -16.31
CA GLU A 17 4.26 -1.99 -16.96
C GLU A 17 5.64 -1.59 -16.44
N ALA A 18 5.77 -0.39 -15.87
CA ALA A 18 7.04 0.14 -15.38
C ALA A 18 7.42 -0.38 -13.98
N GLY A 19 6.49 -1.05 -13.29
CA GLY A 19 6.66 -1.50 -11.90
C GLY A 19 6.68 -3.02 -11.69
N ILE A 20 6.63 -3.82 -12.77
CA ILE A 20 6.44 -5.28 -12.68
C ILE A 20 7.59 -5.94 -11.91
N GLY A 21 8.84 -5.55 -12.20
CA GLY A 21 10.02 -6.16 -11.58
C GLY A 21 10.02 -6.00 -10.06
N TYR A 22 9.73 -4.79 -9.58
CA TYR A 22 9.70 -4.52 -8.14
C TYR A 22 8.47 -5.14 -7.48
N LYS A 23 7.31 -5.06 -8.14
CA LYS A 23 6.07 -5.69 -7.65
C LYS A 23 6.27 -7.18 -7.43
N ASP A 24 6.84 -7.90 -8.40
CA ASP A 24 7.02 -9.34 -8.31
C ASP A 24 8.05 -9.75 -7.25
N ALA A 25 9.16 -9.01 -7.14
CA ALA A 25 10.16 -9.24 -6.10
C ALA A 25 9.58 -9.06 -4.69
N ILE A 26 8.84 -7.96 -4.45
CA ILE A 26 8.25 -7.69 -3.13
C ILE A 26 7.07 -8.64 -2.84
N LYS A 27 6.26 -8.99 -3.86
CA LYS A 27 5.23 -10.04 -3.73
C LYS A 27 5.84 -11.35 -3.23
N ALA A 28 6.97 -11.76 -3.80
CA ALA A 28 7.66 -12.98 -3.38
C ALA A 28 8.20 -12.90 -1.93
N ASP A 29 8.60 -11.71 -1.47
CA ASP A 29 8.98 -11.49 -0.07
C ASP A 29 7.76 -11.57 0.86
N PHE A 30 6.65 -10.92 0.50
CA PHE A 30 5.40 -10.96 1.26
C PHE A 30 4.85 -12.38 1.40
N GLN A 31 4.88 -13.20 0.34
CA GLN A 31 4.44 -14.60 0.39
C GLN A 31 5.24 -15.48 1.37
N LYS A 32 6.44 -15.03 1.79
CA LYS A 32 7.29 -15.73 2.75
C LYS A 32 7.23 -15.11 4.16
N ASP A 33 6.60 -13.95 4.32
CA ASP A 33 6.58 -13.24 5.60
C ASP A 33 5.45 -13.79 6.50
N PRO A 34 5.73 -14.18 7.75
CA PRO A 34 4.72 -14.75 8.63
C PRO A 34 3.60 -13.77 9.02
N ARG A 35 3.77 -12.47 8.76
CA ARG A 35 2.74 -11.44 8.96
C ARG A 35 1.72 -11.35 7.83
N VAL A 36 1.91 -12.09 6.74
CA VAL A 36 1.05 -12.05 5.55
C VAL A 36 0.31 -13.37 5.42
N GLU A 37 -1.01 -13.31 5.26
CA GLU A 37 -1.87 -14.47 5.07
C GLU A 37 -1.93 -14.89 3.59
N PHE A 38 -2.22 -13.92 2.72
CA PHE A 38 -2.17 -14.11 1.27
C PHE A 38 -1.84 -12.81 0.55
N VAL A 39 -1.42 -12.96 -0.72
CA VAL A 39 -1.17 -11.85 -1.62
C VAL A 39 -2.01 -12.02 -2.89
N GLU A 40 -2.87 -11.04 -3.17
CA GLU A 40 -3.62 -10.94 -4.42
C GLU A 40 -2.90 -9.99 -5.38
N ASP A 41 -2.68 -10.38 -6.63
CA ASP A 41 -1.97 -9.60 -7.64
C ASP A 41 -2.95 -9.11 -8.69
N VAL A 42 -3.28 -7.81 -8.68
CA VAL A 42 -4.22 -7.20 -9.64
C VAL A 42 -3.54 -6.83 -10.97
N GLY A 43 -2.31 -7.27 -11.19
CA GLY A 43 -1.51 -6.97 -12.37
C GLY A 43 -0.85 -5.59 -12.28
N SER A 44 -0.06 -5.21 -13.28
CA SER A 44 0.15 -5.85 -14.59
C SER A 44 1.02 -7.11 -14.48
N HIS A 45 0.82 -8.10 -15.36
CA HIS A 45 1.57 -9.37 -15.34
C HIS A 45 2.63 -9.47 -16.44
N GLU A 46 2.56 -8.60 -17.45
CA GLU A 46 3.49 -8.57 -18.57
C GLU A 46 3.69 -7.13 -19.05
N THR A 47 4.85 -6.83 -19.64
CA THR A 47 5.20 -5.47 -20.08
C THR A 47 4.44 -4.99 -21.32
N ALA A 48 3.81 -5.93 -22.03
CA ALA A 48 2.93 -5.67 -23.17
C ALA A 48 1.58 -5.09 -22.72
N ASP A 49 1.16 -5.31 -21.48
CA ASP A 49 -0.05 -4.71 -20.92
C ASP A 49 0.12 -3.19 -20.80
N LYS A 50 -0.71 -2.44 -21.54
CA LYS A 50 -0.73 -0.97 -21.55
C LYS A 50 -1.90 -0.39 -20.76
N THR A 51 -2.49 -1.19 -19.87
CA THR A 51 -3.52 -0.71 -18.94
C THR A 51 -2.97 0.45 -18.13
N ALA A 52 -3.59 1.62 -18.26
CA ALA A 52 -3.15 2.80 -17.53
C ALA A 52 -3.21 2.56 -16.01
N TYR A 53 -2.18 3.05 -15.29
CA TYR A 53 -2.04 2.88 -13.84
C TYR A 53 -3.30 3.17 -13.01
N PRO A 54 -4.22 4.13 -13.35
CA PRO A 54 -5.38 4.39 -12.52
C PRO A 54 -6.31 3.18 -12.37
N HIS A 55 -6.42 2.32 -13.39
CA HIS A 55 -7.26 1.13 -13.32
C HIS A 55 -6.72 0.12 -12.29
N ARG A 56 -5.41 -0.10 -12.28
CA ARG A 56 -4.74 -1.01 -11.34
C ARG A 56 -4.79 -0.45 -9.92
N ALA A 57 -4.52 0.85 -9.76
CA ALA A 57 -4.62 1.53 -8.46
C ALA A 57 -6.03 1.46 -7.88
N ALA A 58 -7.06 1.76 -8.68
CA ALA A 58 -8.44 1.73 -8.24
C ALA A 58 -8.92 0.31 -7.90
N ALA A 59 -8.49 -0.71 -8.66
CA ALA A 59 -8.82 -2.11 -8.38
C ALA A 59 -8.30 -2.54 -7.01
N ALA A 60 -7.02 -2.29 -6.73
CA ALA A 60 -6.41 -2.62 -5.43
C ALA A 60 -7.04 -1.82 -4.28
N ALA A 61 -7.22 -0.51 -4.47
CA ALA A 61 -7.82 0.36 -3.47
C ALA A 61 -9.26 -0.04 -3.13
N LYS A 62 -10.07 -0.49 -4.11
CA LYS A 62 -11.42 -1.00 -3.87
C LYS A 62 -11.42 -2.29 -3.04
N LEU A 63 -10.51 -3.22 -3.31
CA LEU A 63 -10.42 -4.45 -2.49
C LEU A 63 -10.14 -4.14 -1.02
N VAL A 64 -9.31 -3.13 -0.75
CA VAL A 64 -9.06 -2.65 0.62
C VAL A 64 -10.30 -1.95 1.20
N ALA A 65 -10.94 -1.06 0.43
CA ALA A 65 -12.13 -0.32 0.89
C ALA A 65 -13.31 -1.26 1.20
N ASP A 66 -13.46 -2.32 0.42
CA ASP A 66 -14.50 -3.35 0.58
C ASP A 66 -14.18 -4.36 1.70
N GLY A 67 -13.04 -4.22 2.38
CA GLY A 67 -12.62 -5.13 3.45
C GLY A 67 -12.18 -6.52 2.97
N LYS A 68 -11.94 -6.70 1.67
CA LYS A 68 -11.41 -7.95 1.08
C LYS A 68 -9.90 -8.09 1.25
N ALA A 69 -9.22 -6.96 1.46
CA ALA A 69 -7.82 -6.88 1.83
C ALA A 69 -7.61 -5.85 2.94
N ASP A 70 -6.49 -5.93 3.65
CA ASP A 70 -6.16 -4.99 4.73
C ASP A 70 -5.28 -3.85 4.22
N ARG A 71 -4.44 -4.13 3.21
CA ARG A 71 -3.39 -3.25 2.72
C ARG A 71 -3.13 -3.46 1.23
N ALA A 72 -2.59 -2.45 0.55
CA ALA A 72 -2.11 -2.60 -0.82
C ALA A 72 -0.73 -1.99 -1.05
N LEU A 73 0.09 -2.65 -1.87
CA LEU A 73 1.36 -2.14 -2.39
C LEU A 73 1.23 -1.89 -3.88
N LEU A 74 1.47 -0.65 -4.31
CA LEU A 74 1.37 -0.25 -5.72
C LEU A 74 2.71 0.28 -6.24
N ILE A 75 3.15 -0.24 -7.38
CA ILE A 75 4.40 0.17 -8.00
C ILE A 75 4.13 0.76 -9.39
N CYS A 76 4.71 1.92 -9.69
CA CYS A 76 4.82 2.39 -11.07
C CYS A 76 6.18 3.03 -11.28
N GLY A 77 6.36 3.78 -12.37
CA GLY A 77 7.61 4.51 -12.60
C GLY A 77 8.03 5.38 -11.40
N THR A 78 7.10 6.15 -10.82
CA THR A 78 7.39 7.11 -9.72
C THR A 78 6.62 6.84 -8.43
N GLY A 79 5.61 5.99 -8.45
CA GLY A 79 4.63 5.79 -7.37
C GLY A 79 3.55 6.88 -7.29
N LEU A 80 3.77 8.06 -7.89
CA LEU A 80 2.88 9.22 -7.73
C LEU A 80 1.48 8.99 -8.30
N GLY A 81 1.40 8.53 -9.56
CA GLY A 81 0.12 8.29 -10.23
C GLY A 81 -0.74 7.25 -9.50
N MET A 82 -0.10 6.19 -9.01
CA MET A 82 -0.75 5.15 -8.21
C MET A 82 -1.38 5.73 -6.94
N ALA A 83 -0.62 6.52 -6.18
CA ALA A 83 -1.12 7.15 -4.95
C ALA A 83 -2.26 8.14 -5.24
N ILE A 84 -2.12 8.98 -6.28
CA ILE A 84 -3.17 9.94 -6.67
C ILE A 84 -4.48 9.21 -7.01
N ALA A 85 -4.40 8.15 -7.82
CA ALA A 85 -5.58 7.39 -8.24
C ALA A 85 -6.21 6.59 -7.09
N ALA A 86 -5.40 5.93 -6.25
CA ALA A 86 -5.89 5.15 -5.12
C ALA A 86 -6.64 6.04 -4.09
N ASN A 87 -6.15 7.25 -3.82
CA ASN A 87 -6.83 8.23 -2.95
C ASN A 87 -8.18 8.72 -3.50
N LYS A 88 -8.55 8.41 -4.75
CA LYS A 88 -9.90 8.69 -5.29
C LYS A 88 -10.93 7.66 -4.88
N VAL A 89 -10.52 6.54 -4.28
CA VAL A 89 -11.43 5.55 -3.69
C VAL A 89 -11.76 5.99 -2.27
N LYS A 90 -13.05 6.20 -1.99
CA LYS A 90 -13.53 6.66 -0.69
C LYS A 90 -13.03 5.76 0.45
N GLY A 91 -12.49 6.37 1.50
CA GLY A 91 -11.98 5.68 2.68
C GLY A 91 -10.54 5.17 2.55
N ILE A 92 -9.92 5.33 1.38
CA ILE A 92 -8.53 4.92 1.13
C ILE A 92 -7.58 6.11 1.31
N ARG A 93 -6.50 5.85 2.04
CA ARG A 93 -5.36 6.74 2.18
C ARG A 93 -4.15 6.06 1.56
N ALA A 94 -3.63 6.67 0.51
CA ALA A 94 -2.49 6.19 -0.24
C ALA A 94 -1.35 7.20 -0.21
N VAL A 95 -0.12 6.72 -0.07
CA VAL A 95 1.07 7.58 -0.05
C VAL A 95 2.14 7.05 -0.97
N THR A 96 2.96 7.94 -1.52
CA THR A 96 4.27 7.56 -2.07
C THR A 96 5.31 7.80 -0.98
N ALA A 97 6.03 6.77 -0.56
CA ALA A 97 7.06 6.88 0.47
C ALA A 97 8.32 6.09 0.09
N HIS A 98 9.47 6.75 0.17
CA HIS A 98 10.77 6.26 -0.34
C HIS A 98 11.87 6.26 0.71
N ASP A 99 11.52 6.48 1.97
CA ASP A 99 12.42 6.45 3.11
C ASP A 99 11.72 5.83 4.34
N SER A 100 12.50 5.37 5.31
CA SER A 100 11.99 4.64 6.47
C SER A 100 11.08 5.49 7.36
N PHE A 101 11.37 6.78 7.49
CA PHE A 101 10.57 7.67 8.33
C PHE A 101 9.18 7.88 7.70
N SER A 102 9.13 8.21 6.42
CA SER A 102 7.86 8.36 5.70
C SER A 102 7.03 7.07 5.71
N VAL A 103 7.66 5.90 5.57
CA VAL A 103 6.98 4.60 5.64
C VAL A 103 6.42 4.34 7.04
N GLU A 104 7.17 4.62 8.11
CA GLU A 104 6.65 4.53 9.47
C GLU A 104 5.45 5.46 9.68
N ARG A 105 5.59 6.74 9.31
CA ARG A 105 4.54 7.73 9.52
C ARG A 105 3.32 7.49 8.63
N SER A 106 3.48 6.81 7.49
CA SER A 106 2.35 6.38 6.66
C SER A 106 1.33 5.58 7.47
N ILE A 107 1.80 4.68 8.34
CA ILE A 107 0.93 3.92 9.23
C ILE A 107 0.65 4.71 10.51
N LEU A 108 1.68 5.04 11.29
CA LEU A 108 1.50 5.52 12.66
C LEU A 108 0.88 6.93 12.78
N SER A 109 0.84 7.70 11.68
CA SER A 109 0.16 9.00 11.64
C SER A 109 -1.05 9.02 10.74
N ASN A 110 -0.95 8.39 9.57
CA ASN A 110 -1.93 8.59 8.50
C ASN A 110 -2.87 7.39 8.34
N ASP A 111 -2.61 6.29 9.05
CA ASP A 111 -3.36 5.04 8.88
C ASP A 111 -3.50 4.67 7.38
N ALA A 112 -2.43 4.85 6.61
CA ALA A 112 -2.45 4.73 5.16
C ALA A 112 -2.40 3.26 4.74
N GLN A 113 -3.52 2.77 4.21
CA GLN A 113 -3.64 1.36 3.82
C GLN A 113 -2.86 1.04 2.55
N VAL A 114 -2.53 2.05 1.75
CA VAL A 114 -1.87 1.89 0.45
C VAL A 114 -0.50 2.55 0.45
N LEU A 115 0.54 1.74 0.23
CA LEU A 115 1.91 2.20 0.02
C LEU A 115 2.23 2.17 -1.47
N CYS A 116 2.72 3.28 -2.00
CA CYS A 116 3.15 3.41 -3.39
C CYS A 116 4.67 3.64 -3.46
N MET A 117 5.32 3.01 -4.43
CA MET A 117 6.76 3.20 -4.69
C MET A 117 7.05 3.34 -6.19
N GLY A 118 8.21 3.93 -6.50
CA GLY A 118 8.64 4.24 -7.85
C GLY A 118 9.85 3.40 -8.27
N GLU A 119 9.66 2.46 -9.18
CA GLU A 119 10.74 1.57 -9.66
C GLU A 119 11.86 2.36 -10.38
N ARG A 120 11.55 3.52 -10.98
CA ARG A 120 12.55 4.38 -11.62
C ARG A 120 13.20 5.40 -10.67
N VAL A 121 12.83 5.37 -9.38
CA VAL A 121 13.22 6.41 -8.41
C VAL A 121 14.08 5.84 -7.28
N ILE A 122 13.71 4.68 -6.73
CA ILE A 122 14.45 4.04 -5.63
C ILE A 122 15.02 2.70 -6.07
N GLY A 123 16.09 2.26 -5.43
CA GLY A 123 16.67 0.93 -5.67
C GLY A 123 15.86 -0.20 -5.04
N LEU A 124 15.93 -1.38 -5.64
CA LEU A 124 15.10 -2.55 -5.30
C LEU A 124 15.28 -2.98 -3.85
N GLU A 125 16.53 -3.09 -3.38
CA GLU A 125 16.82 -3.55 -2.02
C GLU A 125 16.29 -2.58 -0.96
N LEU A 126 16.29 -1.27 -1.24
CA LEU A 126 15.64 -0.28 -0.38
C LEU A 126 14.12 -0.47 -0.40
N ALA A 127 13.50 -0.62 -1.58
CA ALA A 127 12.06 -0.84 -1.71
C ALA A 127 11.59 -2.09 -0.94
N ARG A 128 12.32 -3.20 -1.06
CA ARG A 128 12.07 -4.45 -0.33
C ARG A 128 12.17 -4.26 1.18
N ARG A 129 13.20 -3.55 1.65
CA ARG A 129 13.37 -3.24 3.07
C ARG A 129 12.21 -2.40 3.61
N LEU A 130 11.85 -1.33 2.90
CA LEU A 130 10.75 -0.44 3.27
C LEU A 130 9.41 -1.18 3.30
N ALA A 131 9.12 -2.01 2.31
CA ALA A 131 7.91 -2.83 2.28
C ALA A 131 7.84 -3.81 3.46
N LYS A 132 8.98 -4.40 3.86
CA LYS A 132 9.06 -5.28 5.03
C LYS A 132 8.85 -4.54 6.35
N ASP A 133 9.43 -3.36 6.50
CA ASP A 133 9.30 -2.53 7.70
C ASP A 133 7.86 -2.03 7.84
N TRP A 134 7.21 -1.65 6.72
CA TRP A 134 5.81 -1.25 6.68
C TRP A 134 4.86 -2.25 7.34
N LEU A 135 5.05 -3.56 7.12
CA LEU A 135 4.27 -4.63 7.75
C LEU A 135 4.41 -4.66 9.29
N GLY A 136 5.48 -4.06 9.84
CA GLY A 136 5.75 -4.06 11.28
C GLY A 136 4.99 -2.98 12.04
N TYR A 137 4.53 -1.94 11.36
CA TYR A 137 3.82 -0.83 12.00
C TYR A 137 2.33 -1.11 12.08
N VAL A 138 1.71 -0.77 13.21
CA VAL A 138 0.27 -0.90 13.46
C VAL A 138 -0.26 0.44 13.95
N PHE A 139 -1.30 0.96 13.30
CA PHE A 139 -1.91 2.22 13.69
C PHE A 139 -2.65 2.07 15.03
N ASP A 140 -2.52 3.08 15.89
CA ASP A 140 -3.27 3.17 17.14
C ASP A 140 -4.48 4.09 16.96
N PRO A 141 -5.71 3.55 16.95
CA PRO A 141 -6.93 4.34 16.77
C PRO A 141 -7.27 5.24 17.96
N THR A 142 -6.54 5.12 19.08
CA THR A 142 -6.68 5.98 20.27
C THR A 142 -5.63 7.09 20.34
N SER A 143 -4.70 7.14 19.37
CA SER A 143 -3.65 8.16 19.31
C SER A 143 -4.15 9.54 18.88
N GLN A 144 -3.39 10.60 19.18
CA GLN A 144 -3.67 11.95 18.68
C GLN A 144 -3.70 12.04 17.13
N SER A 145 -2.99 11.13 16.45
CA SER A 145 -3.04 11.04 14.99
C SER A 145 -4.43 10.63 14.49
N ALA A 146 -5.17 9.83 15.26
CA ALA A 146 -6.51 9.36 14.90
C ALA A 146 -7.53 10.50 14.77
N GLU A 147 -7.39 11.57 15.57
CA GLU A 147 -8.21 12.77 15.43
C GLU A 147 -8.00 13.44 14.07
N LYS A 148 -6.75 13.52 13.61
CA LYS A 148 -6.41 14.10 12.29
C LYS A 148 -6.91 13.21 11.14
N VAL A 149 -6.77 11.89 11.27
CA VAL A 149 -7.33 10.93 10.31
C VAL A 149 -8.87 11.05 10.27
N HIS A 150 -9.52 11.28 11.41
CA HIS A 150 -10.96 11.52 11.47
C HIS A 150 -11.37 12.77 10.68
N VAL A 151 -10.61 13.87 10.80
CA VAL A 151 -10.84 15.07 9.98
C VAL A 151 -10.72 14.76 8.48
N ILE A 152 -9.76 13.95 8.05
CA ILE A 152 -9.67 13.55 6.63
C ILE A 152 -10.95 12.83 6.19
N LYS A 153 -11.45 11.89 7.02
CA LYS A 153 -12.69 11.15 6.72
C LYS A 153 -13.92 12.06 6.60
N THR A 154 -13.98 13.17 7.35
CA THR A 154 -15.11 14.11 7.22
C THR A 154 -15.06 14.90 5.92
N LEU A 155 -13.86 15.20 5.39
CA LEU A 155 -13.71 15.84 4.07
C LEU A 155 -14.22 14.93 2.93
N GLU A 156 -14.04 13.62 3.05
CA GLU A 156 -14.54 12.65 2.05
C GLU A 156 -16.07 12.50 2.05
N ALA A 157 -16.75 12.81 3.15
CA ALA A 157 -18.21 12.71 3.26
C ALA A 157 -18.94 13.93 2.70
N ALA A 158 -18.23 15.05 2.51
CA ALA A 158 -18.78 16.31 2.03
C ALA A 158 -18.73 16.47 0.49
N ALA A 159 -18.16 15.50 -0.22
CA ALA A 159 -18.03 15.45 -1.69
C ALA A 159 -18.99 14.40 -2.28
#